data_AF-A0AB39SMX5-F1
#
_entry.id   AF-A0AB39SMX5-F1
#
_cell.length_a   1.000
_cell.length_b   1.000
_cell.length_c   1.000
_cell.angle_alpha   90.00
_cell.angle_beta   90.00
_cell.angle_gamma   90.00
#
_symmetry.space_group_name_H-M   'P 1'
#
loop_
_entity.id
_entity.type
_entity.pdbx_description
1 polymer ?
#
loop_
_entity_poly.entity_id
_entity_poly.type
_entity_poly.pdbx_seq_one_letter_code
_entity_poly.pdbx_strand_id
1 'polypeptide(L)'
;MTTDMEHLLNVRLCERFGDVADWAEVTSLIAAHLRVVVSALGPEHAMTFLAAARRALDEEESRAGTIHLGFGGHLWTHLEDAAWSPSPLAGTAAWDAMLTMHRLSVLAPDPRLDVHVDSALDACRLRLVPAAAGF
;
A
#
# COMPACT_ATOMS: atom_id res chain seq x y z
N MET A 1 10.23 16.34 -2.59
CA MET A 1 9.83 15.73 -1.30
C MET A 1 9.36 14.28 -1.44
N THR A 2 8.86 13.87 -2.62
CA THR A 2 8.45 12.50 -2.98
C THR A 2 9.60 11.49 -3.03
N THR A 3 10.80 11.90 -3.44
CA THR A 3 11.98 11.03 -3.64
C THR A 3 12.44 10.29 -2.37
N ASP A 4 12.24 10.89 -1.20
CA ASP A 4 12.65 10.33 0.09
C ASP A 4 11.75 9.16 0.53
N MET A 5 10.44 9.31 0.30
CA MET A 5 9.47 8.26 0.62
C MET A 5 9.56 7.07 -0.35
N GLU A 6 9.75 7.32 -1.65
CA GLU A 6 10.01 6.25 -2.62
C GLU A 6 11.31 5.50 -2.31
N HIS A 7 12.34 6.21 -1.82
CA HIS A 7 13.57 5.58 -1.37
C HIS A 7 13.34 4.67 -0.17
N LEU A 8 12.66 5.15 0.88
CA LEU A 8 12.32 4.34 2.06
C LEU A 8 11.47 3.12 1.69
N LEU A 9 10.50 3.29 0.79
CA LEU A 9 9.69 2.18 0.27
C LEU A 9 10.58 1.14 -0.42
N ASN A 10 11.48 1.58 -1.31
CA ASN A 10 12.40 0.65 -1.99
C ASN A 10 13.30 -0.08 -1.00
N VAL A 11 13.84 0.60 0.01
CA VAL A 11 14.65 -0.05 1.06
C VAL A 11 13.84 -1.14 1.76
N ARG A 12 12.61 -0.86 2.19
CA ARG A 12 11.75 -1.86 2.87
C ARG A 12 11.37 -3.02 1.97
N LEU A 13 11.09 -2.77 0.69
CA LEU A 13 10.82 -3.83 -0.27
C LEU A 13 12.06 -4.69 -0.51
N CYS A 14 13.26 -4.11 -0.63
CA CYS A 14 14.49 -4.88 -0.80
C CYS A 14 14.85 -5.71 0.44
N GLU A 15 14.68 -5.15 1.64
CA GLU A 15 14.86 -5.90 2.88
C GLU A 15 13.92 -7.11 2.97
N ARG A 16 12.72 -6.99 2.40
CA ARG A 16 11.69 -8.03 2.46
C ARG A 16 11.81 -9.08 1.35
N PHE A 17 12.11 -8.66 0.14
CA PHE A 17 12.05 -9.50 -1.07
C PHE A 17 13.41 -9.75 -1.73
N GLY A 18 14.51 -9.23 -1.15
CA GLY A 18 15.85 -9.34 -1.72
C GLY A 18 16.14 -8.25 -2.75
N ASP A 19 17.18 -8.44 -3.56
CA ASP A 19 17.56 -7.47 -4.59
C ASP A 19 16.45 -7.34 -5.65
N VAL A 20 16.27 -6.13 -6.18
CA VAL A 20 15.30 -5.84 -7.25
C VAL A 20 15.53 -6.74 -8.47
N ALA A 21 16.78 -7.11 -8.75
CA ALA A 21 17.12 -8.03 -9.85
C ALA A 21 16.53 -9.44 -9.68
N ASP A 22 16.24 -9.85 -8.43
CA ASP A 22 15.73 -11.18 -8.08
C ASP A 22 14.22 -11.19 -7.84
N TRP A 23 13.55 -10.03 -7.89
CA TRP A 23 12.12 -9.94 -7.65
C TRP A 23 11.32 -10.72 -8.69
N ALA A 24 10.32 -11.47 -8.22
CA ALA A 24 9.28 -11.99 -9.10
C ALA A 24 8.59 -10.82 -9.85
N GLU A 25 8.09 -11.11 -11.05
CA GLU A 25 7.42 -10.10 -11.88
C GLU A 25 6.26 -9.44 -11.14
N VAL A 26 5.46 -10.22 -10.41
CA VAL A 26 4.33 -9.70 -9.61
C VAL A 26 4.80 -8.72 -8.53
N THR A 27 5.90 -9.01 -7.85
CA THR A 27 6.49 -8.11 -6.83
C THR A 27 6.94 -6.80 -7.46
N SER A 28 7.56 -6.86 -8.64
CA SER A 28 7.98 -5.67 -9.38
C SER A 28 6.78 -4.81 -9.80
N LEU A 29 5.69 -5.41 -10.26
CA LEU A 29 4.46 -4.71 -10.63
C LEU A 29 3.76 -4.11 -9.40
N ILE A 30 3.62 -4.87 -8.31
CA ILE A 30 3.05 -4.37 -7.05
C ILE A 30 3.89 -3.20 -6.51
N ALA A 31 5.22 -3.32 -6.50
CA ALA A 31 6.11 -2.26 -6.08
C ALA A 31 5.92 -0.97 -6.91
N ALA A 32 5.73 -1.09 -8.22
CA ALA A 32 5.46 0.07 -9.08
C ALA A 32 4.14 0.77 -8.71
N HIS A 33 3.08 0.01 -8.43
CA HIS A 33 1.80 0.58 -8.00
C HIS A 33 1.85 1.16 -6.57
N LEU A 34 2.63 0.57 -5.65
CA LEU A 34 2.88 1.17 -4.34
C LEU A 34 3.55 2.53 -4.45
N ARG A 35 4.52 2.69 -5.37
CA ARG A 35 5.15 3.99 -5.65
C ARG A 35 4.13 5.03 -6.11
N VAL A 36 3.18 4.64 -6.97
CA VAL A 36 2.07 5.52 -7.38
C VAL A 36 1.24 5.95 -6.17
N VAL A 37 0.85 5.01 -5.30
CA VAL A 37 0.05 5.31 -4.10
C VAL A 37 0.77 6.31 -3.20
N VAL A 38 2.03 6.02 -2.83
CA VAL A 38 2.75 6.89 -1.89
C VAL A 38 3.03 8.26 -2.51
N SER A 39 3.42 8.33 -3.79
CA SER A 39 3.74 9.59 -4.46
C SER A 39 2.51 10.45 -4.74
N ALA A 40 1.35 9.86 -5.02
CA ALA A 40 0.11 10.59 -5.21
C ALA A 40 -0.44 11.17 -3.90
N LEU A 41 -0.41 10.39 -2.82
CA LEU A 41 -1.06 10.75 -1.56
C LEU A 41 -0.16 11.58 -0.62
N GLY A 42 1.15 11.33 -0.64
CA GLY A 42 2.05 11.83 0.41
C GLY A 42 1.98 10.97 1.68
N PRO A 43 2.93 11.13 2.63
CA PRO A 43 3.15 10.16 3.70
C PRO A 43 1.98 10.00 4.68
N GLU A 44 1.33 11.09 5.08
CA GLU A 44 0.19 11.05 6.03
C GLU A 44 -1.04 10.38 5.42
N HIS A 45 -1.43 10.82 4.23
CA HIS A 45 -2.56 10.26 3.48
C HIS A 45 -2.30 8.81 3.05
N ALA A 46 -1.08 8.50 2.59
CA ALA A 46 -0.68 7.13 2.25
C ALA A 46 -0.72 6.20 3.46
N MET A 47 -0.32 6.65 4.65
CA MET A 47 -0.44 5.88 5.89
C MET A 47 -1.89 5.49 6.16
N THR A 48 -2.80 6.46 6.13
CA THR A 48 -4.24 6.23 6.35
C THR A 48 -4.80 5.27 5.30
N PHE A 49 -4.47 5.49 4.03
CA PHE A 49 -4.95 4.67 2.92
C PHE A 49 -4.44 3.22 2.97
N LEU A 50 -3.14 3.03 3.19
CA LEU A 50 -2.53 1.70 3.27
C LEU A 50 -2.99 0.93 4.52
N ALA A 51 -3.26 1.63 5.64
CA ALA A 51 -3.81 1.00 6.84
C ALA A 51 -5.25 0.51 6.60
N ALA A 52 -6.06 1.28 5.88
CA ALA A 52 -7.39 0.86 5.44
C ALA A 52 -7.31 -0.34 4.48
N ALA A 53 -6.38 -0.32 3.51
CA ALA A 53 -6.14 -1.45 2.62
C ALA A 53 -5.72 -2.71 3.36
N ARG A 54 -4.84 -2.60 4.36
CA ARG A 54 -4.42 -3.75 5.18
C ARG A 54 -5.61 -4.38 5.91
N ARG A 55 -6.50 -3.57 6.50
CA ARG A 55 -7.72 -4.04 7.16
C ARG A 55 -8.72 -4.65 6.19
N ALA A 56 -8.84 -4.08 4.98
CA ALA A 56 -9.70 -4.62 3.94
C ALA A 56 -9.22 -6.00 3.47
N LEU A 57 -7.91 -6.24 3.40
CA LEU A 57 -7.33 -7.57 3.10
C LEU A 57 -7.66 -8.58 4.21
N ASP A 58 -7.48 -8.22 5.49
CA ASP A 58 -7.84 -9.09 6.61
C ASP A 58 -9.34 -9.43 6.61
N GLU A 59 -10.19 -8.44 6.33
CA GLU A 59 -11.63 -8.64 6.31
C GLU A 59 -12.07 -9.54 5.14
N GLU A 60 -11.52 -9.34 3.95
CA GLU A 60 -11.81 -10.20 2.80
C GLU A 60 -11.35 -11.64 3.06
N GLU A 61 -10.15 -11.84 3.61
CA GLU A 61 -9.66 -13.18 3.98
C GLU A 61 -10.57 -13.84 5.04
N SER A 62 -10.99 -13.08 6.06
CA SER A 62 -11.86 -13.60 7.12
C SER A 62 -13.27 -13.98 6.63
N ARG A 63 -13.71 -13.40 5.51
CA ARG A 63 -15.04 -13.58 4.92
C ARG A 63 -15.00 -14.49 3.68
N ALA A 64 -13.84 -15.04 3.33
CA ALA A 64 -13.69 -15.90 2.17
C ALA A 64 -14.73 -17.03 2.17
N GLY A 65 -15.45 -17.19 1.04
CA GLY A 65 -16.53 -18.17 0.90
C GLY A 65 -17.93 -17.69 1.32
N THR A 66 -18.09 -16.41 1.67
CA THR A 66 -19.40 -15.78 1.92
C THR A 66 -19.78 -14.77 0.83
N ILE A 67 -21.06 -14.37 0.76
CA ILE A 67 -21.48 -13.27 -0.10
C ILE A 67 -21.05 -11.96 0.59
N HIS A 68 -20.07 -11.26 0.02
CA HIS A 68 -19.51 -10.02 0.56
C HIS A 68 -19.25 -8.97 -0.53
N LEU A 69 -18.99 -7.73 -0.14
CA LEU A 69 -18.75 -6.59 -1.04
C LEU A 69 -17.43 -6.72 -1.84
N GLY A 70 -16.50 -7.57 -1.39
CA GLY A 70 -15.17 -7.74 -1.96
C GLY A 70 -14.20 -6.66 -1.47
N PHE A 71 -12.90 -6.83 -1.74
CA PHE A 71 -11.84 -5.96 -1.25
C PHE A 71 -12.13 -4.47 -1.45
N GLY A 72 -12.56 -4.05 -2.64
CA GLY A 72 -12.86 -2.64 -2.91
C GLY A 72 -14.00 -2.08 -2.04
N GLY A 73 -15.02 -2.88 -1.76
CA GLY A 73 -16.09 -2.48 -0.85
C GLY A 73 -15.60 -2.32 0.59
N HIS A 74 -14.83 -3.29 1.08
CA HIS A 74 -14.21 -3.20 2.41
C HIS A 74 -13.28 -2.00 2.53
N LEU A 75 -12.43 -1.76 1.52
CA LEU A 75 -11.55 -0.61 1.48
C LEU A 75 -12.32 0.70 1.55
N TRP A 76 -13.41 0.85 0.80
CA TRP A 76 -14.24 2.06 0.85
C TRP A 76 -14.82 2.29 2.25
N THR A 77 -15.36 1.26 2.89
CA THR A 77 -15.91 1.35 4.26
C THR A 77 -14.86 1.81 5.27
N HIS A 78 -13.60 1.41 5.12
CA HIS A 78 -12.52 1.85 6.00
C HIS A 78 -12.03 3.29 5.70
N LEU A 79 -12.46 3.88 4.58
CA LEU A 79 -12.01 5.20 4.10
C LEU A 79 -13.08 6.28 4.13
N GLU A 80 -14.36 5.93 4.15
CA GLU A 80 -15.48 6.89 3.94
C GLU A 80 -15.49 8.05 4.94
N ASP A 81 -15.06 7.81 6.17
CA ASP A 81 -14.99 8.82 7.23
C ASP A 81 -13.59 9.45 7.41
N ALA A 82 -12.61 9.04 6.60
CA ALA A 82 -11.21 9.44 6.75
C ALA A 82 -10.79 10.49 5.72
N ALA A 83 -10.01 11.50 6.15
CA ALA A 83 -9.28 12.38 5.24
C ALA A 83 -8.04 11.64 4.71
N TRP A 84 -8.24 10.76 3.73
CA TRP A 84 -7.19 9.89 3.18
C TRP A 84 -6.60 10.38 1.86
N SER A 85 -7.18 11.41 1.23
CA SER A 85 -6.71 11.93 -0.05
C SER A 85 -6.55 13.44 -0.03
N PRO A 86 -5.41 13.98 -0.50
CA PRO A 86 -5.19 15.43 -0.60
C PRO A 86 -5.96 16.06 -1.75
N SER A 87 -6.41 15.28 -2.74
CA SER A 87 -7.19 15.77 -3.88
C SER A 87 -7.96 14.64 -4.58
N PRO A 88 -9.04 14.92 -5.33
CA PRO A 88 -9.77 13.89 -6.06
C PRO A 88 -8.89 13.06 -7.00
N LEU A 89 -7.97 13.71 -7.74
CA LEU A 89 -7.07 13.03 -8.67
C LEU A 89 -6.07 12.10 -7.97
N ALA A 90 -5.49 12.55 -6.85
CA ALA A 90 -4.61 11.72 -6.05
C ALA A 90 -5.34 10.49 -5.49
N GLY A 91 -6.61 10.70 -5.07
CA GLY A 91 -7.48 9.64 -4.57
C GLY A 91 -7.78 8.60 -5.63
N THR A 92 -8.20 9.02 -6.83
CA THR A 92 -8.45 8.12 -7.95
C THR A 92 -7.20 7.32 -8.33
N ALA A 93 -6.04 7.97 -8.42
CA ALA A 93 -4.78 7.29 -8.77
C ALA A 93 -4.40 6.21 -7.75
N ALA A 94 -4.49 6.52 -6.45
CA ALA A 94 -4.19 5.55 -5.40
C ALA A 94 -5.22 4.41 -5.35
N TRP A 95 -6.49 4.72 -5.56
CA TRP A 95 -7.57 3.74 -5.65
C TRP A 95 -7.34 2.74 -6.78
N ASP A 96 -7.11 3.22 -8.00
CA ASP A 96 -6.87 2.37 -9.17
C ASP A 96 -5.60 1.52 -9.02
N ALA A 97 -4.53 2.10 -8.48
CA ALA A 97 -3.31 1.37 -8.17
C ALA A 97 -3.57 0.23 -7.17
N MET A 98 -4.31 0.50 -6.09
CA MET A 98 -4.63 -0.50 -5.07
C MET A 98 -5.52 -1.63 -5.60
N LEU A 99 -6.57 -1.31 -6.36
CA LEU A 99 -7.40 -2.33 -7.01
C LEU A 99 -6.61 -3.16 -8.03
N THR A 100 -5.63 -2.55 -8.72
CA THR A 100 -4.75 -3.26 -9.65
C THR A 100 -3.83 -4.22 -8.89
N MET A 101 -3.20 -3.79 -7.80
CA MET A 101 -2.37 -4.65 -6.95
C MET A 101 -3.17 -5.83 -6.38
N HIS A 102 -4.40 -5.58 -5.92
CA HIS A 102 -5.30 -6.64 -5.45
C HIS A 102 -5.57 -7.69 -6.54
N ARG A 103 -5.95 -7.25 -7.75
CA ARG A 103 -6.15 -8.16 -8.89
C ARG A 103 -4.88 -8.96 -9.24
N LEU A 104 -3.72 -8.32 -9.23
CA LEU A 104 -2.43 -9.00 -9.44
C LEU A 104 -2.20 -10.07 -8.39
N SER A 105 -2.49 -9.78 -7.12
CA SER A 105 -2.34 -10.74 -6.02
C SER A 105 -3.33 -11.91 -6.07
N VAL A 106 -4.51 -11.72 -6.67
CA VAL A 106 -5.45 -12.81 -6.91
C VAL A 106 -4.92 -13.74 -8.01
N LEU A 107 -4.28 -13.19 -9.04
CA LEU A 107 -3.72 -13.95 -10.16
C LEU A 107 -2.38 -14.63 -9.81
N ALA A 108 -1.56 -13.99 -8.99
CA ALA A 108 -0.26 -14.46 -8.53
C ALA A 108 -0.12 -14.18 -7.03
N PRO A 109 -0.57 -15.11 -6.16
CA PRO A 109 -0.75 -14.85 -4.72
C PRO A 109 0.53 -14.92 -3.89
N ASP A 110 1.66 -15.32 -4.48
CA ASP A 110 2.94 -15.38 -3.79
C ASP A 110 3.92 -14.36 -4.42
N PRO A 111 4.37 -13.33 -3.67
CA PRO A 111 4.06 -13.05 -2.27
C PRO A 111 2.67 -12.42 -2.08
N ARG A 112 2.05 -12.66 -0.92
CA ARG A 112 0.77 -12.06 -0.55
C ARG A 112 0.85 -10.52 -0.58
N LEU A 113 -0.26 -9.87 -0.95
CA LEU A 113 -0.31 -8.41 -1.06
C LEU A 113 -0.14 -7.70 0.29
N ASP A 114 -0.64 -8.28 1.38
CA ASP A 114 -0.51 -7.73 2.73
C ASP A 114 0.95 -7.48 3.11
N VAL A 115 1.86 -8.39 2.75
CA VAL A 115 3.30 -8.25 2.99
C VAL A 115 3.89 -7.03 2.30
N HIS A 116 3.43 -6.72 1.09
CA HIS A 116 3.87 -5.53 0.35
C HIS A 116 3.29 -4.26 0.98
N VAL A 117 2.01 -4.29 1.39
CA VAL A 117 1.34 -3.19 2.09
C VAL A 117 2.01 -2.90 3.43
N ASP A 118 2.39 -3.93 4.19
CA ASP A 118 3.10 -3.80 5.46
C ASP A 118 4.46 -3.12 5.27
N SER A 119 5.20 -3.48 4.22
CA SER A 119 6.48 -2.84 3.87
C SER A 119 6.29 -1.34 3.55
N ALA A 120 5.21 -0.99 2.86
CA ALA A 120 4.87 0.40 2.58
C ALA A 120 4.43 1.18 3.83
N LEU A 121 3.67 0.54 4.72
CA LEU A 121 3.29 1.12 6.02
C LEU A 121 4.52 1.42 6.87
N ASP A 122 5.49 0.51 6.93
CA ASP A 122 6.74 0.74 7.67
C ASP A 122 7.55 1.90 7.09
N ALA A 123 7.63 2.02 5.75
CA ALA A 123 8.25 3.17 5.11
C ALA A 123 7.54 4.49 5.46
N CYS A 124 6.20 4.52 5.42
CA CYS A 124 5.43 5.70 5.84
C CYS A 124 5.64 6.03 7.32
N ARG A 125 5.74 5.04 8.21
CA ARG A 125 5.93 5.24 9.66
C ARG A 125 7.25 5.95 9.90
N LEU A 126 8.33 5.43 9.34
CA LEU A 126 9.68 6.00 9.50
C LEU A 126 9.74 7.45 9.01
N ARG A 127 9.00 7.76 7.94
CA ARG A 127 8.98 9.12 7.40
C ARG A 127 8.23 10.12 8.28
N LEU A 128 7.25 9.63 9.05
CA LEU A 128 6.41 10.42 9.94
C LEU A 128 6.98 10.50 11.37
N VAL A 129 7.91 9.62 11.76
CA VAL A 129 8.68 9.80 13.00
C VAL A 129 9.48 11.10 12.88
N PRO A 130 9.31 12.08 13.79
CA PRO A 130 10.12 13.28 13.78
C PRO A 130 11.60 12.89 13.90
N ALA A 131 12.49 13.56 13.18
CA ALA A 131 13.93 13.50 13.42
C ALA A 131 14.26 14.08 14.81
N ALA A 132 13.88 13.38 15.87
CA ALA A 132 14.05 13.76 17.26
C ALA A 132 15.01 12.78 17.92
N ALA A 133 16.27 12.82 17.49
CA ALA A 133 17.44 12.33 18.24
C ALA A 133 18.71 12.79 17.50
N GLY A 134 19.12 14.03 17.73
CA GLY A 134 20.32 14.59 17.09
C GLY A 134 20.59 16.03 17.50
N PHE A 135 20.64 16.30 18.81
CA PHE A 135 21.34 17.45 19.39
C PHE A 135 22.49 16.89 20.25
#